data_AF-A0A5C7XF20-F1
#
_entry.id   AF-A0A5C7XF20-F1
#
_cell.length_a   1.000
_cell.length_b   1.000
_cell.length_c   1.000
_cell.angle_alpha   90.00
_cell.angle_beta   90.00
_cell.angle_gamma   90.00
#
_symmetry.space_group_name_H-M   'P 1'
#
loop_
_entity.id
_entity.type
_entity.pdbx_description
1 polymer ?
#
loop_
_entity_poly.entity_id
_entity_poly.type
_entity_poly.pdbx_seq_one_letter_code
_entity_poly.pdbx_strand_id
1 'polypeptide(L)'
;MSTPTDSGADDRICIVSSGNWRGYIATFAIDNRRFLLKKVEFTGCNYRKDEILSRLLKGKKEAPADWFSGILVVPTGELVQYVHLGYGSLYSEYRLFRIEGGKVVDETKMDAQRYEEYRLRQFEVFKQTARYFQELADLSKDGSHEPGYLEGFLYYVDSEYTKEIMLPFDVPTKR
;
A
#
# COMPACT_ATOMS: atom_id res chain seq x y z
N MET A 1 -9.50 -49.36 32.49
CA MET A 1 -9.34 -47.91 32.71
C MET A 1 -8.23 -47.45 31.79
N SER A 2 -8.60 -46.87 30.65
CA SER A 2 -7.64 -46.34 29.68
C SER A 2 -7.60 -44.83 29.85
N THR A 3 -6.42 -44.29 30.18
CA THR A 3 -6.17 -42.85 30.20
C THR A 3 -6.19 -42.31 28.77
N PRO A 4 -6.76 -41.13 28.51
CA PRO A 4 -6.61 -40.48 27.22
C PRO A 4 -5.17 -39.96 27.10
N THR A 5 -4.49 -40.34 26.04
CA THR A 5 -3.28 -39.68 25.54
C THR A 5 -3.64 -38.25 25.13
N ASP A 6 -3.12 -37.29 25.90
CA ASP A 6 -2.97 -35.90 25.52
C ASP A 6 -1.97 -35.84 24.35
N SER A 7 -2.49 -35.85 23.12
CA SER A 7 -1.70 -35.49 21.95
C SER A 7 -1.58 -33.97 21.93
N GLY A 8 -0.62 -33.45 22.69
CA GLY A 8 -0.23 -32.05 22.67
C GLY A 8 0.04 -31.63 21.23
N ALA A 9 -0.95 -30.97 20.63
CA ALA A 9 -0.75 -30.20 19.43
C ALA A 9 0.31 -29.17 19.80
N ASP A 10 1.45 -29.32 19.17
CA ASP A 10 2.62 -28.47 19.29
C ASP A 10 2.22 -27.02 19.02
N ASP A 11 1.90 -26.30 20.09
CA ASP A 11 1.46 -24.91 20.12
C ASP A 11 2.65 -23.96 19.89
N ARG A 12 3.56 -24.37 18.99
CA ARG A 12 4.68 -23.56 18.54
C ARG A 12 4.12 -22.30 17.89
N ILE A 13 4.22 -21.20 18.64
CA ILE A 13 3.99 -19.84 18.15
C ILE A 13 4.98 -19.61 17.00
N CYS A 14 4.50 -19.73 15.78
CA CYS A 14 5.30 -19.38 14.62
C CYS A 14 5.10 -17.90 14.27
N ILE A 15 6.12 -17.10 14.54
CA ILE A 15 6.18 -15.70 14.10
C ILE A 15 6.76 -15.70 12.68
N VAL A 16 5.89 -15.63 11.67
CA VAL A 16 6.32 -15.30 10.30
C VAL A 16 6.27 -13.79 10.18
N SER A 17 7.40 -13.11 10.40
CA SER A 17 7.44 -11.65 10.26
C SER A 17 7.90 -11.26 8.86
N SER A 18 6.94 -10.99 7.98
CA SER A 18 7.10 -10.14 6.80
C SER A 18 6.64 -8.70 7.07
N GLY A 19 6.34 -8.36 8.33
CA GLY A 19 5.67 -7.12 8.72
C GLY A 19 4.14 -7.12 8.54
N ASN A 20 3.50 -8.25 8.17
CA ASN A 20 2.04 -8.34 8.06
C ASN A 20 1.36 -8.83 9.36
N TRP A 21 1.20 -7.92 10.32
CA TRP A 21 0.61 -8.19 11.63
C TRP A 21 -0.90 -8.50 11.60
N ARG A 22 -1.58 -8.24 10.48
CA ARG A 22 -3.02 -8.52 10.32
C ARG A 22 -3.32 -10.01 10.14
N GLY A 23 -2.31 -10.82 9.81
CA GLY A 23 -2.46 -12.27 9.70
C GLY A 23 -3.30 -12.75 8.51
N TYR A 24 -3.64 -11.87 7.55
CA TYR A 24 -4.30 -12.25 6.30
C TYR A 24 -3.73 -11.50 5.10
N ILE A 25 -3.90 -12.08 3.91
CA ILE A 25 -3.65 -11.47 2.62
C ILE A 25 -4.99 -11.33 1.89
N ALA A 26 -5.26 -10.15 1.37
CA ALA A 26 -6.38 -9.87 0.49
C ALA A 26 -5.89 -9.68 -0.94
N THR A 27 -6.52 -10.36 -1.90
CA THR A 27 -6.24 -10.22 -3.33
C THR A 27 -7.36 -9.43 -3.98
N PHE A 28 -6.99 -8.38 -4.70
CA PHE A 28 -7.90 -7.53 -5.45
C PHE A 28 -7.68 -7.69 -6.96
N ALA A 29 -8.71 -7.40 -7.74
CA ALA A 29 -8.62 -7.31 -9.20
C ALA A 29 -9.31 -6.03 -9.68
N ILE A 30 -8.82 -5.50 -10.79
CA ILE A 30 -9.53 -4.50 -11.58
C ILE A 30 -10.17 -5.24 -12.76
N ASP A 31 -11.50 -5.26 -12.82
CA ASP A 31 -12.27 -5.85 -13.91
C ASP A 31 -13.36 -4.90 -14.37
N ASN A 32 -13.43 -4.63 -15.68
CA ASN A 32 -14.38 -3.69 -16.29
C ASN A 32 -14.41 -2.34 -15.54
N ARG A 33 -13.22 -1.79 -15.26
CA ARG A 33 -13.02 -0.54 -14.49
C ARG A 33 -13.55 -0.57 -13.05
N ARG A 34 -13.81 -1.74 -12.47
CA ARG A 34 -14.24 -1.89 -11.06
C ARG A 34 -13.13 -2.51 -10.24
N PHE A 35 -12.88 -1.96 -9.06
CA PHE A 35 -11.96 -2.50 -8.08
C PHE A 35 -12.70 -3.51 -7.19
N LEU A 36 -12.27 -4.77 -7.24
CA LEU A 36 -12.98 -5.90 -6.65
C LEU A 36 -12.07 -6.68 -5.70
N LEU A 37 -12.56 -6.97 -4.51
CA LEU A 37 -11.96 -7.96 -3.63
C LEU A 37 -12.30 -9.36 -4.15
N LYS A 38 -11.29 -10.15 -4.48
CA LYS A 38 -11.41 -11.49 -5.08
C LYS A 38 -11.08 -12.62 -4.14
N LYS A 39 -10.19 -12.39 -3.17
CA LYS A 39 -9.73 -13.42 -2.25
C LYS A 39 -9.31 -12.84 -0.91
N VAL A 40 -9.53 -13.59 0.18
CA VAL A 40 -8.96 -13.32 1.50
C VAL A 40 -8.50 -14.64 2.08
N GLU A 41 -7.23 -14.72 2.46
CA GLU A 41 -6.58 -15.91 3.01
C GLU A 41 -5.84 -15.57 4.30
N PHE A 42 -5.95 -16.40 5.33
CA PHE A 42 -5.08 -16.27 6.49
C PHE A 42 -3.64 -16.67 6.17
N THR A 43 -2.70 -16.00 6.83
CA THR A 43 -1.26 -16.28 6.76
C THR A 43 -0.73 -16.61 8.15
N GLY A 44 -0.13 -17.79 8.30
CA GLY A 44 0.59 -18.22 9.50
C GLY A 44 0.93 -19.72 9.42
N CYS A 45 1.94 -20.19 10.16
CA CYS A 45 2.45 -21.55 9.98
C CYS A 45 1.48 -22.67 10.35
N ASN A 46 0.48 -22.37 11.18
CA ASN A 46 -0.52 -23.35 11.64
C ASN A 46 -1.88 -23.15 10.96
N TYR A 47 -2.03 -22.13 10.12
CA TYR A 47 -3.25 -21.92 9.34
C TYR A 47 -3.09 -22.64 8.01
N ARG A 48 -3.95 -23.62 7.73
CA ARG A 48 -4.21 -24.01 6.34
C ARG A 48 -4.61 -22.73 5.60
N LYS A 49 -4.14 -22.57 4.36
CA LYS A 49 -4.60 -21.49 3.48
C LYS A 49 -6.09 -21.69 3.19
N ASP A 50 -6.90 -21.25 4.13
CA ASP A 50 -8.34 -21.30 4.03
C ASP A 50 -8.79 -19.99 3.40
N GLU A 51 -9.31 -20.09 2.18
CA GLU A 51 -9.99 -18.98 1.53
C GLU A 51 -11.31 -18.73 2.26
N ILE A 52 -11.40 -17.60 2.97
CA ILE A 52 -12.55 -17.28 3.82
C ILE A 52 -13.50 -16.26 3.21
N LEU A 53 -13.20 -15.77 2.01
CA LEU A 53 -13.99 -14.69 1.40
C LEU A 53 -15.47 -15.04 1.29
N SER A 54 -15.79 -16.25 0.83
CA SER A 54 -17.17 -16.74 0.72
C SER A 54 -17.86 -16.76 2.09
N ARG A 55 -17.17 -17.13 3.17
CA ARG A 55 -17.68 -17.08 4.54
C ARG A 55 -17.93 -15.66 5.01
N LEU A 56 -17.00 -14.74 4.73
CA LEU A 56 -17.13 -13.31 5.07
C LEU A 56 -18.28 -12.64 4.31
N LEU A 57 -18.46 -12.99 3.04
CA LEU A 57 -19.43 -12.37 2.15
C LEU A 57 -20.73 -13.17 2.00
N LYS A 58 -21.02 -14.10 2.92
CA LYS A 58 -22.26 -14.91 2.93
C LYS A 58 -22.53 -15.60 1.58
N GLY A 59 -21.51 -16.22 1.00
CA GLY A 59 -21.57 -17.00 -0.24
C GLY A 59 -21.19 -16.25 -1.52
N LYS A 60 -20.92 -14.93 -1.46
CA LYS A 60 -20.45 -14.19 -2.65
C LYS A 60 -18.98 -14.52 -2.96
N LYS A 61 -18.65 -14.55 -4.26
CA LYS A 61 -17.30 -14.83 -4.78
C LYS A 61 -16.41 -13.60 -4.90
N GLU A 62 -16.99 -12.42 -4.82
CA GLU A 62 -16.30 -11.13 -4.89
C GLU A 62 -17.12 -10.04 -4.22
N ALA A 63 -16.46 -8.96 -3.83
CA ALA A 63 -17.11 -7.74 -3.34
C ALA A 63 -16.50 -6.51 -4.03
N PRO A 64 -17.33 -5.54 -4.47
CA PRO A 64 -16.84 -4.22 -4.83
C PRO A 64 -16.08 -3.58 -3.66
N ALA A 65 -14.93 -2.98 -3.93
CA ALA A 65 -14.21 -2.14 -2.98
C ALA A 65 -14.66 -0.68 -3.14
N ASP A 66 -15.97 -0.46 -3.03
CA ASP A 66 -16.63 0.85 -3.21
C ASP A 66 -16.25 1.88 -2.13
N TRP A 67 -15.74 1.41 -0.99
CA TRP A 67 -15.15 2.22 0.06
C TRP A 67 -13.81 2.87 -0.33
N PHE A 68 -13.14 2.40 -1.39
CA PHE A 68 -11.83 2.91 -1.76
C PHE A 68 -11.91 4.06 -2.76
N SER A 69 -11.24 5.17 -2.43
CA SER A 69 -10.92 6.25 -3.37
C SER A 69 -9.46 6.67 -3.17
N GLY A 70 -8.70 6.78 -4.25
CA GLY A 70 -7.29 7.12 -4.20
C GLY A 70 -6.52 6.69 -5.45
N ILE A 71 -5.20 6.83 -5.41
CA ILE A 71 -4.31 6.30 -6.45
C ILE A 71 -3.78 4.94 -5.98
N LEU A 72 -4.08 3.90 -6.74
CA LEU A 72 -3.46 2.60 -6.58
C LEU A 72 -2.19 2.55 -7.43
N VAL A 73 -1.03 2.43 -6.77
CA VAL A 73 0.27 2.24 -7.43
C VAL A 73 0.61 0.76 -7.43
N VAL A 74 0.83 0.19 -8.61
CA VAL A 74 1.20 -1.22 -8.78
C VAL A 74 2.56 -1.28 -9.48
N PRO A 75 3.64 -1.64 -8.75
CA PRO A 75 4.92 -1.96 -9.39
C PRO A 75 4.76 -3.19 -10.28
N THR A 76 5.15 -3.10 -11.54
CA THR A 76 5.05 -4.20 -12.51
C THR A 76 6.41 -4.63 -13.07
N GLY A 77 7.45 -3.82 -12.86
CA GLY A 77 8.82 -4.07 -13.32
C GLY A 77 9.73 -4.66 -12.24
N GLU A 78 11.02 -4.73 -12.56
CA GLU A 78 12.07 -5.21 -11.65
C GLU A 78 12.39 -4.16 -10.59
N LEU A 79 12.90 -4.61 -9.43
CA LEU A 79 13.37 -3.72 -8.37
C LEU A 79 14.64 -2.99 -8.83
N VAL A 80 14.58 -1.67 -8.90
CA VAL A 80 15.69 -0.79 -9.31
C VAL A 80 16.46 -0.30 -8.08
N GLN A 81 15.74 0.14 -7.03
CA GLN A 81 16.34 0.62 -5.80
C GLN A 81 15.55 0.11 -4.59
N TYR A 82 16.26 -0.57 -3.69
CA TYR A 82 15.69 -1.04 -2.44
C TYR A 82 15.69 0.06 -1.37
N VAL A 83 14.55 0.25 -0.71
CA VAL A 83 14.41 1.06 0.50
C VAL A 83 13.84 0.18 1.60
N HIS A 84 14.54 0.13 2.73
CA HIS A 84 14.25 -0.85 3.79
C HIS A 84 12.96 -0.56 4.56
N LEU A 85 12.56 0.71 4.67
CA LEU A 85 11.37 1.14 5.40
C LEU A 85 10.32 1.73 4.46
N GLY A 86 9.07 1.35 4.70
CA GLY A 86 7.91 1.84 3.97
C GLY A 86 7.75 1.24 2.57
N TYR A 87 7.00 1.96 1.73
CA TYR A 87 6.75 1.59 0.33
C TYR A 87 7.66 2.34 -0.65
N GLY A 88 8.80 2.84 -0.16
CA GLY A 88 9.70 3.76 -0.89
C GLY A 88 10.62 3.11 -1.93
N SER A 89 10.55 1.78 -2.13
CA SER A 89 11.39 1.10 -3.14
C SER A 89 11.00 1.50 -4.56
N LEU A 90 11.99 1.65 -5.43
CA LEU A 90 11.81 2.03 -6.84
C LEU A 90 11.86 0.79 -7.74
N TYR A 91 10.98 0.76 -8.74
CA TYR A 91 10.85 -0.32 -9.72
C TYR A 91 10.93 0.25 -11.14
N SER A 92 11.30 -0.59 -12.11
CA SER A 92 11.52 -0.13 -13.49
C SER A 92 10.23 0.33 -14.18
N GLU A 93 9.08 -0.23 -13.80
CA GLU A 93 7.77 0.03 -14.40
C GLU A 93 6.65 -0.01 -13.37
N TYR A 94 5.63 0.81 -13.60
CA TYR A 94 4.46 0.97 -12.77
C TYR A 94 3.17 1.06 -13.59
N ARG A 95 2.08 0.57 -13.01
CA ARG A 95 0.71 0.90 -13.40
C ARG A 95 0.03 1.67 -12.28
N LEU A 96 -0.51 2.84 -12.61
CA LEU A 96 -1.24 3.68 -11.68
C LEU A 96 -2.71 3.73 -12.09
N PHE A 97 -3.60 3.62 -11.11
CA PHE A 97 -5.05 3.72 -11.31
C PHE A 97 -5.60 4.77 -10.36
N ARG A 98 -6.32 5.77 -10.88
CA ARG A 98 -7.15 6.65 -10.05
C ARG A 98 -8.50 5.97 -9.86
N ILE A 99 -8.87 5.76 -8.61
CA ILE A 99 -10.10 5.08 -8.22
C ILE A 99 -10.98 6.07 -7.43
N GLU A 100 -12.25 6.14 -7.80
CA GLU A 100 -13.28 6.91 -7.10
C GLU A 100 -14.45 5.98 -6.77
N GLY A 101 -14.73 5.77 -5.49
CA GLY A 101 -15.80 4.88 -5.02
C GLY A 101 -15.72 3.48 -5.61
N GLY A 102 -14.52 2.89 -5.66
CA GLY A 102 -14.25 1.58 -6.25
C GLY A 102 -14.30 1.52 -7.78
N LYS A 103 -14.41 2.65 -8.49
CA LYS A 103 -14.38 2.73 -9.96
C LYS A 103 -13.09 3.37 -10.46
N VAL A 104 -12.42 2.73 -11.41
CA VAL A 104 -11.25 3.29 -12.08
C VAL A 104 -11.70 4.41 -13.01
N VAL A 105 -11.32 5.65 -12.70
CA VAL A 105 -11.67 6.84 -13.49
C VAL A 105 -10.54 7.29 -14.42
N ASP A 106 -9.30 6.94 -14.09
CA ASP A 106 -8.09 7.27 -14.86
C ASP A 106 -7.05 6.17 -14.67
N GLU A 107 -6.19 5.93 -15.67
CA GLU A 107 -5.11 4.95 -15.58
C GLU A 107 -3.90 5.37 -16.43
N THR A 108 -2.70 5.01 -15.98
CA THR A 108 -1.48 5.26 -16.75
C THR A 108 -0.40 4.22 -16.48
N LYS A 109 0.58 4.20 -17.38
CA LYS A 109 1.85 3.48 -17.20
C LYS A 109 2.97 4.49 -17.05
N MET A 110 3.87 4.22 -16.11
CA MET A 110 5.05 5.03 -15.87
C MET A 110 6.27 4.12 -15.77
N ASP A 111 7.40 4.55 -16.31
CA ASP A 111 8.69 4.01 -15.93
C ASP A 111 9.14 4.61 -14.58
N ALA A 112 10.28 4.14 -14.08
CA ALA A 112 10.88 4.62 -12.84
C ALA A 112 11.03 6.15 -12.80
N GLN A 113 11.57 6.75 -13.87
CA GLN A 113 11.85 8.18 -13.93
C GLN A 113 10.55 8.99 -13.85
N ARG A 114 9.57 8.66 -14.69
CA ARG A 114 8.29 9.35 -14.76
C ARG A 114 7.50 9.21 -13.46
N TYR A 115 7.60 8.06 -12.79
CA TYR A 115 6.97 7.86 -11.48
C TYR A 115 7.62 8.73 -10.40
N GLU A 116 8.94 8.82 -10.38
CA GLU A 116 9.67 9.68 -9.44
C GLU A 116 9.32 11.17 -9.68
N GLU A 117 9.28 11.61 -10.94
CA GLU A 117 8.83 12.97 -11.30
C GLU A 117 7.39 13.25 -10.85
N TYR A 118 6.49 12.26 -10.98
CA TYR A 118 5.12 12.36 -10.49
C TYR A 118 5.08 12.55 -8.96
N ARG A 119 5.84 11.74 -8.21
CA ARG A 119 5.94 11.86 -6.75
C ARG A 119 6.54 13.19 -6.30
N LEU A 120 7.59 13.66 -6.98
CA LEU A 120 8.19 14.97 -6.71
C LEU A 120 7.17 16.09 -6.88
N ARG A 121 6.35 16.07 -7.93
CA ARG A 121 5.26 17.05 -8.09
C ARG A 121 4.23 16.97 -6.97
N GLN A 122 3.83 15.77 -6.55
CA GLN A 122 2.94 15.61 -5.41
C GLN A 122 3.55 16.21 -4.13
N PHE A 123 4.85 15.97 -3.91
CA PHE A 123 5.56 16.46 -2.74
C PHE A 123 5.72 17.99 -2.73
N GLU A 124 6.01 18.60 -3.87
CA GLU A 124 6.08 20.07 -3.99
C GLU A 124 4.73 20.76 -3.72
N VAL A 125 3.62 20.09 -4.03
CA VAL A 125 2.29 20.56 -3.61
C VAL A 125 2.09 20.33 -2.12
N PHE A 126 2.50 19.18 -1.59
CA PHE A 126 2.42 18.87 -0.16
C PHE A 126 3.18 19.88 0.71
N LYS A 127 4.37 20.33 0.28
CA LYS A 127 5.18 21.36 0.95
C LYS A 127 4.48 22.70 1.14
N GLN A 128 3.40 22.95 0.40
CA GLN A 128 2.59 24.17 0.51
C GLN A 128 1.42 24.01 1.48
N THR A 129 1.22 22.83 2.07
CA THR A 129 0.12 22.54 2.98
C THR A 129 0.49 22.82 4.44
N ALA A 130 -0.51 23.14 5.27
CA ALA A 130 -0.30 23.29 6.71
C ALA A 130 0.19 21.99 7.37
N ARG A 131 -0.23 20.83 6.83
CA ARG A 131 0.16 19.52 7.34
C ARG A 131 1.66 19.26 7.21
N TYR A 132 2.27 19.66 6.09
CA TYR A 132 3.73 19.56 5.92
C TYR A 132 4.49 20.27 7.05
N PHE A 133 4.10 21.51 7.38
CA PHE A 133 4.74 22.26 8.46
C PHE A 133 4.49 21.63 9.84
N GLN A 134 3.31 21.04 10.05
CA GLN A 134 2.99 20.31 11.29
C GLN A 134 3.85 19.06 11.44
N GLU A 135 3.93 18.22 10.41
CA GLU A 135 4.74 17.01 10.42
C GLU A 135 6.23 17.34 10.58
N LEU A 136 6.73 18.36 9.89
CA LEU A 136 8.12 18.80 10.03
C LEU A 136 8.40 19.29 11.46
N ALA A 137 7.49 20.08 12.05
CA ALA A 137 7.61 20.52 13.42
C ALA A 137 7.60 19.33 14.39
N ASP A 138 6.69 18.36 14.20
CA ASP A 138 6.58 17.15 15.01
C ASP A 138 7.84 16.30 14.96
N LEU A 139 8.41 16.09 13.76
CA LEU A 139 9.65 15.35 13.57
C LEU A 139 10.88 16.08 14.15
N SER A 140 10.86 17.41 14.17
CA SER A 140 11.97 18.22 14.70
C SER A 140 12.01 18.31 16.23
N LYS A 141 10.98 17.82 16.94
CA LYS A 141 10.81 18.03 18.39
C LYS A 141 11.96 17.51 19.26
N ASP A 142 12.63 16.44 18.84
CA ASP A 142 13.76 15.88 19.56
C ASP A 142 15.12 16.49 19.16
N GLY A 143 15.14 17.35 18.13
CA GLY A 143 16.33 18.01 17.60
C GLY A 143 17.39 17.06 17.03
N SER A 144 17.05 15.80 16.78
CA SER A 144 18.02 14.75 16.45
C SER A 144 18.47 14.71 15.00
N HIS A 145 17.79 15.44 14.11
CA HIS A 145 18.04 15.39 12.67
C HIS A 145 17.99 16.77 12.01
N GLU A 146 18.89 16.98 11.04
CA GLU A 146 18.93 18.17 10.19
C GLU A 146 17.66 18.30 9.33
N PRO A 147 17.20 19.52 8.99
CA PRO A 147 15.96 19.72 8.21
C PRO A 147 15.91 18.94 6.89
N GLY A 148 17.03 18.82 6.17
CA GLY A 148 17.09 18.08 4.91
C GLY A 148 16.88 16.57 5.08
N TYR A 149 17.30 16.00 6.22
CA TYR A 149 17.01 14.60 6.54
C TYR A 149 15.51 14.40 6.78
N LEU A 150 14.89 15.31 7.53
CA LEU A 150 13.45 15.26 7.82
C LEU A 150 12.61 15.38 6.55
N GLU A 151 12.99 16.26 5.62
CA GLU A 151 12.33 16.37 4.32
C GLU A 151 12.46 15.08 3.50
N GLY A 152 13.66 14.50 3.46
CA GLY A 152 13.90 13.20 2.83
C GLY A 152 13.08 12.07 3.46
N PHE A 153 12.93 12.07 4.78
CA PHE A 153 12.08 11.12 5.50
C PHE A 153 10.60 11.24 5.10
N LEU A 154 10.07 12.47 5.07
CA LEU A 154 8.70 12.72 4.61
C LEU A 154 8.48 12.27 3.17
N TYR A 155 9.46 12.50 2.31
CA TYR A 155 9.39 12.14 0.90
C TYR A 155 9.44 10.62 0.66
N TYR A 156 10.42 9.92 1.25
CA TYR A 156 10.72 8.51 0.96
C TYR A 156 10.05 7.51 1.89
N VAL A 157 9.85 7.84 3.16
CA VAL A 157 9.48 6.87 4.21
C VAL A 157 8.01 6.98 4.58
N ASP A 158 7.58 8.16 5.03
CA ASP A 158 6.18 8.38 5.42
C ASP A 158 5.28 8.37 4.18
N SER A 159 5.61 9.17 3.16
CA SER A 159 4.97 9.16 1.83
C SER A 159 3.43 9.27 1.81
N GLU A 160 2.81 9.61 2.94
CA GLU A 160 1.36 9.67 3.12
C GLU A 160 0.72 10.75 2.24
N TYR A 161 1.47 11.80 1.88
CA TYR A 161 1.06 12.82 0.92
C TYR A 161 0.61 12.25 -0.44
N THR A 162 1.15 11.11 -0.86
CA THR A 162 0.78 10.47 -2.13
C THR A 162 -0.68 10.02 -2.17
N LYS A 163 -1.31 9.80 -1.00
CA LYS A 163 -2.70 9.38 -0.84
C LYS A 163 -3.69 10.54 -0.86
N GLU A 164 -3.23 11.78 -0.75
CA GLU A 164 -4.09 12.96 -0.65
C GLU A 164 -3.94 13.88 -1.86
N ILE A 165 -2.72 14.03 -2.35
CA ILE A 165 -2.40 14.93 -3.44
C ILE A 165 -2.70 14.25 -4.79
N MET A 166 -3.94 14.36 -5.24
CA MET A 166 -4.44 13.73 -6.48
C MET A 166 -4.14 14.57 -7.72
N LEU A 167 -2.88 14.62 -8.15
CA LEU A 167 -2.50 15.33 -9.39
C LEU A 167 -2.90 14.54 -10.63
N PRO A 168 -3.22 15.21 -11.76
CA PRO A 168 -3.28 14.58 -13.07
C PRO A 168 -2.00 13.79 -13.38
N PHE A 169 -2.17 12.58 -13.92
CA PHE A 169 -1.04 11.71 -14.29
C PHE A 169 -0.16 12.34 -15.37
N ASP A 170 -0.78 13.04 -16.31
CA ASP A 170 -0.10 13.83 -17.32
C ASP A 170 0.01 15.30 -16.90
N VAL A 171 1.14 15.93 -17.22
CA VAL A 171 1.25 17.40 -17.15
C VAL A 171 0.53 17.95 -18.39
N PRO A 172 -0.45 18.87 -18.24
CA PRO A 172 -1.01 19.55 -19.39
C PRO A 172 0.12 20.28 -20.12
N THR A 173 0.39 19.90 -21.37
CA THR A 173 1.27 20.69 -22.24
C THR A 173 0.59 22.04 -22.43
N LYS A 174 1.23 23.12 -21.99
CA LYS A 174 0.78 24.48 -22.32
C LYS A 174 0.73 24.56 -23.84
N ARG A 175 -0.48 24.74 -24.39
CA ARG A 175 -0.69 25.16 -25.77
C ARG A 175 -0.38 26.63 -25.91
#